data_AF-A0A948BFR1-F1
#
_entry.id   AF-A0A948BFR1-F1
#
_cell.length_a   1.000
_cell.length_b   1.000
_cell.length_c   1.000
_cell.angle_alpha   90.00
_cell.angle_beta   90.00
_cell.angle_gamma   90.00
#
_symmetry.space_group_name_H-M   'P 1'
#
loop_
_entity.id
_entity.type
_entity.pdbx_description
1 polymer ?
#
loop_
_entity_poly.entity_id
_entity_poly.type
_entity_poly.pdbx_seq_one_letter_code
_entity_poly.pdbx_strand_id
1 'polypeptide(L)'
;MKPAKLFLLSTTLLGATLYLSSVAAGENITPKALFEKKCQACHELDVPKSQKLDKNGWDGIMSWMTSMGGANISDDEALIIRDYLAENYCP
;
A
#
# COMPACT_ATOMS: atom_id res chain seq x y z
N MET A 1 -24.57 55.59 17.17
CA MET A 1 -25.54 55.61 16.05
C MET A 1 -24.87 54.93 14.85
N LYS A 2 -25.38 53.77 14.39
CA LYS A 2 -24.93 53.08 13.15
C LYS A 2 -25.71 53.65 11.96
N PRO A 3 -25.15 53.54 10.75
CA PRO A 3 -25.96 52.86 9.74
C PRO A 3 -25.23 51.66 9.15
N ALA A 4 -25.91 50.53 9.25
CA ALA A 4 -25.62 49.32 8.49
C ALA A 4 -25.80 49.64 6.99
N LYS A 5 -24.78 49.37 6.18
CA LYS A 5 -24.96 49.21 4.74
C LYS A 5 -24.81 47.73 4.42
N LEU A 6 -25.97 47.10 4.49
CA LEU A 6 -26.34 45.87 3.84
C LEU A 6 -26.21 46.10 2.33
N PHE A 7 -25.07 45.74 1.75
CA PHE A 7 -24.96 45.50 0.32
C PHE A 7 -24.99 43.99 0.08
N LEU A 8 -26.07 43.61 -0.58
CA LEU A 8 -26.50 42.27 -0.87
C LEU A 8 -25.40 41.51 -1.64
N LEU A 9 -25.01 40.36 -1.12
CA LEU A 9 -24.34 39.33 -1.89
C LEU A 9 -25.28 38.88 -3.01
N SER A 10 -24.88 39.06 -4.25
CA SER A 10 -25.35 38.20 -5.34
C SER A 10 -24.15 37.82 -6.19
N THR A 11 -23.35 36.93 -5.61
CA THR A 11 -22.24 36.26 -6.27
C THR A 11 -22.78 35.29 -7.31
N THR A 12 -22.24 35.46 -8.50
CA THR A 12 -22.32 34.62 -9.69
C THR A 12 -22.23 33.11 -9.47
N LEU A 13 -22.69 32.40 -10.51
CA LEU A 13 -22.21 31.13 -11.07
C LEU A 13 -23.10 29.88 -10.88
N LEU A 14 -23.67 29.46 -12.02
CA LEU A 14 -23.84 28.06 -12.39
C LEU A 14 -22.62 27.25 -11.92
N GLY A 15 -22.86 26.22 -11.12
CA GLY A 15 -21.81 25.31 -10.69
C GLY A 15 -22.41 24.03 -10.19
N ALA A 16 -22.82 23.15 -11.10
CA ALA A 16 -22.96 21.75 -10.80
C ALA A 16 -21.58 21.25 -10.31
N THR A 17 -21.38 21.20 -9.00
CA THR A 17 -20.16 20.63 -8.42
C THR A 17 -20.22 19.13 -8.60
N LEU A 18 -19.70 18.69 -9.76
CA LEU A 18 -19.26 17.33 -10.00
C LEU A 18 -18.28 16.94 -8.89
N TYR A 19 -18.59 15.81 -8.25
CA TYR A 19 -17.73 15.09 -7.33
C TYR A 19 -16.34 14.85 -7.94
N LEU A 20 -15.30 15.31 -7.26
CA LEU A 20 -13.96 14.72 -7.39
C LEU A 20 -13.75 13.84 -6.17
N SER A 21 -14.16 12.58 -6.28
CA SER A 21 -13.65 11.54 -5.39
C SER A 21 -12.13 11.50 -5.57
N SER A 22 -11.38 11.87 -4.53
CA SER A 22 -9.94 11.65 -4.52
C SER A 22 -9.70 10.15 -4.56
N VAL A 23 -9.37 9.60 -5.72
CA VAL A 23 -8.68 8.31 -5.78
C VAL A 23 -7.37 8.55 -5.06
N ALA A 24 -7.23 7.95 -3.88
CA ALA A 24 -5.93 7.83 -3.23
C ALA A 24 -5.02 7.17 -4.26
N ALA A 25 -3.97 7.89 -4.65
CA ALA A 25 -3.01 7.41 -5.62
C ALA A 25 -2.32 6.16 -5.05
N GLY A 26 -2.81 4.98 -5.44
CA GLY A 26 -2.04 3.76 -5.37
C GLY A 26 -0.91 3.89 -6.37
N GLU A 27 0.27 4.24 -5.89
CA GLU A 27 1.50 4.15 -6.67
C GLU A 27 1.61 2.70 -7.19
N ASN A 28 1.80 2.52 -8.51
CA ASN A 28 1.99 1.20 -9.11
C ASN A 28 3.37 0.67 -8.72
N ILE A 29 3.49 0.20 -7.48
CA ILE A 29 4.70 -0.43 -6.96
C ILE A 29 4.87 -1.82 -7.57
N THR A 30 6.07 -2.15 -8.04
CA THR A 30 6.34 -3.50 -8.57
C THR A 30 6.37 -4.52 -7.42
N PRO A 31 6.10 -5.82 -7.68
CA PRO A 31 6.20 -6.86 -6.65
C PRO A 31 7.56 -6.88 -5.95
N LYS A 32 8.65 -6.70 -6.72
CA LYS A 32 10.00 -6.55 -6.17
C LYS A 32 10.11 -5.35 -5.23
N ALA A 33 9.67 -4.18 -5.65
CA ALA A 33 9.77 -2.98 -4.83
C ALA A 33 8.89 -3.08 -3.57
N LEU A 34 7.73 -3.74 -3.66
CA LEU A 34 6.88 -4.04 -2.50
C LEU A 34 7.59 -4.95 -1.51
N PHE A 35 8.19 -6.05 -1.99
CA PHE A 35 9.01 -6.95 -1.18
C PHE A 35 10.17 -6.20 -0.50
N GLU A 36 10.97 -5.46 -1.25
CA GLU A 36 12.14 -4.75 -0.71
C GLU A 36 11.70 -3.72 0.34
N LYS A 37 10.64 -2.95 0.06
CA LYS A 37 10.09 -1.94 0.98
C LYS A 37 9.58 -2.54 2.29
N LYS A 38 8.85 -3.66 2.22
CA LYS A 38 8.22 -4.28 3.40
C LYS A 38 9.21 -5.11 4.21
N CYS A 39 10.02 -5.93 3.56
CA CYS A 39 10.87 -6.91 4.25
C CYS A 39 12.15 -6.29 4.83
N GLN A 40 12.65 -5.18 4.29
CA GLN A 40 13.82 -4.49 4.85
C GLN A 40 13.50 -3.67 6.11
N ALA A 41 12.23 -3.58 6.50
CA ALA A 41 11.80 -2.76 7.64
C ALA A 41 12.30 -3.28 8.99
N CYS A 42 12.60 -4.58 9.10
CA CYS A 42 12.99 -5.23 10.36
C CYS A 42 14.34 -5.95 10.29
N HIS A 43 14.74 -6.45 9.12
CA HIS A 43 15.99 -7.18 8.94
C HIS A 43 16.49 -7.05 7.49
N GLU A 44 17.75 -7.43 7.26
CA GLU A 44 18.33 -7.42 5.93
C GLU A 44 17.61 -8.37 4.96
N LEU A 45 17.61 -8.02 3.68
CA LEU A 45 16.96 -8.80 2.62
C LEU A 45 17.72 -10.10 2.28
N ASP A 46 18.93 -10.28 2.77
CA ASP A 46 19.71 -11.51 2.56
C ASP A 46 19.06 -12.73 3.21
N VAL A 47 18.30 -12.53 4.30
CA VAL A 47 17.58 -13.61 4.98
C VAL A 47 16.55 -14.27 4.04
N PRO A 48 15.57 -13.54 3.46
CA PRO A 48 14.66 -14.13 2.48
C PRO A 48 15.37 -14.50 1.18
N LYS A 49 16.32 -13.71 0.67
CA LYS A 49 16.99 -14.02 -0.61
C LYS A 49 17.84 -15.31 -0.59
N SER A 50 18.32 -15.71 0.58
CA SER A 50 19.09 -16.96 0.74
C SER A 50 18.23 -18.22 0.85
N GLN A 51 16.91 -18.09 1.05
CA GLN A 51 16.02 -19.25 1.09
C GLN A 51 15.77 -19.80 -0.32
N LYS A 52 15.44 -21.09 -0.38
CA LYS A 52 14.98 -21.79 -1.58
C LYS A 52 13.74 -22.59 -1.23
N LEU A 53 12.58 -21.97 -1.42
CA LEU A 53 11.28 -22.51 -1.03
C LEU A 53 10.33 -22.49 -2.23
N ASP A 54 9.47 -23.51 -2.30
CA ASP A 54 8.35 -23.48 -3.23
C ASP A 54 7.26 -22.50 -2.74
N LYS A 55 6.18 -22.37 -3.51
CA LYS A 55 5.07 -21.47 -3.19
C LYS A 55 4.45 -21.76 -1.81
N ASN A 56 4.35 -23.02 -1.41
CA ASN A 56 3.77 -23.41 -0.11
C ASN A 56 4.70 -23.04 1.04
N GLY A 57 6.01 -23.24 0.87
CA GLY A 57 7.01 -22.80 1.84
C GLY A 57 6.98 -21.28 2.05
N TRP A 58 6.89 -20.51 0.96
CA TRP A 58 6.76 -19.06 1.04
C TRP A 58 5.46 -18.60 1.69
N ASP A 59 4.34 -19.29 1.42
CA ASP A 59 3.05 -19.01 2.06
C ASP A 59 3.14 -19.15 3.58
N GLY A 60 3.79 -20.22 4.06
CA GLY A 60 4.05 -20.41 5.49
C GLY A 60 4.90 -19.30 6.12
N ILE A 61 5.94 -18.84 5.42
CA ILE A 61 6.78 -17.72 5.90
C ILE A 61 5.97 -16.42 5.94
N MET A 62 5.18 -16.11 4.92
CA MET A 62 4.37 -14.90 4.89
C MET A 62 3.31 -14.90 6.00
N SER A 63 2.66 -16.05 6.24
CA SER A 63 1.72 -16.22 7.36
C SER A 63 2.40 -16.00 8.71
N TRP A 64 3.62 -16.52 8.90
CA TRP A 64 4.38 -16.29 10.12
C TRP A 64 4.78 -14.81 10.29
N MET A 65 5.24 -14.16 9.23
CA MET A 65 5.62 -12.73 9.23
C MET A 65 4.46 -11.81 9.62
N THR A 66 3.28 -12.04 9.06
CA THR A 66 2.09 -11.21 9.34
C THR A 66 1.50 -11.48 10.72
N SER A 67 1.55 -12.73 11.20
CA SER A 67 0.90 -13.12 12.47
C SER A 67 1.81 -12.98 13.69
N MET A 68 3.03 -13.50 13.61
CA MET A 68 3.96 -13.61 14.75
C MET A 68 5.18 -12.70 14.59
N GLY A 69 5.65 -12.49 13.36
CA GLY A 69 6.80 -11.64 13.05
C GLY A 69 6.53 -10.13 13.16
N GLY A 70 5.25 -9.73 13.28
CA GLY A 70 4.85 -8.34 13.45
C GLY A 70 5.03 -7.47 12.21
N ALA A 71 5.15 -8.08 11.02
CA ALA A 71 5.31 -7.34 9.78
C ALA A 71 4.01 -6.61 9.41
N ASN A 72 4.10 -5.30 9.15
CA ASN A 72 2.97 -4.50 8.68
C ASN A 72 2.73 -4.71 7.17
N ILE A 73 2.19 -5.88 6.83
CA ILE A 73 1.90 -6.35 5.48
C ILE A 73 0.43 -6.76 5.45
N SER A 74 -0.36 -6.21 4.53
CA SER A 74 -1.75 -6.65 4.34
C SER A 74 -1.83 -8.01 3.67
N ASP A 75 -2.99 -8.66 3.70
CA ASP A 75 -3.19 -9.96 3.04
C ASP A 75 -2.88 -9.90 1.54
N ASP A 76 -3.37 -8.86 0.84
CA ASP A 76 -3.10 -8.66 -0.59
C ASP A 76 -1.61 -8.45 -0.87
N GLU A 77 -0.93 -7.64 -0.06
CA GLU A 77 0.52 -7.43 -0.18
C GLU A 77 1.28 -8.74 0.08
N ALA A 78 0.82 -9.54 1.04
CA ALA A 78 1.43 -10.82 1.38
C ALA A 78 1.34 -11.80 0.21
N LEU A 79 0.19 -11.86 -0.48
CA LEU A 79 0.01 -12.69 -1.68
C LEU A 79 0.96 -12.26 -2.81
N ILE A 80 1.08 -10.95 -3.06
CA ILE A 80 1.98 -10.41 -4.11
C ILE A 80 3.45 -10.73 -3.79
N ILE A 81 3.86 -10.53 -2.54
CA ILE A 81 5.24 -10.82 -2.09
C ILE A 81 5.52 -12.33 -2.17
N ARG A 82 4.57 -13.17 -1.72
CA ARG A 82 4.66 -14.64 -1.78
C ARG A 82 4.85 -15.14 -3.21
N ASP A 83 4.10 -14.60 -4.16
CA ASP A 83 4.24 -14.97 -5.57
C ASP A 83 5.58 -14.51 -6.15
N TYR A 84 6.01 -13.27 -5.87
CA TYR A 84 7.33 -12.79 -6.28
C TYR A 84 8.47 -13.66 -5.71
N LEU A 85 8.38 -14.03 -4.43
CA LEU A 85 9.38 -14.87 -3.78
C LEU A 85 9.44 -16.27 -4.41
N ALA A 86 8.28 -16.88 -4.68
CA ALA A 86 8.20 -18.18 -5.34
C ALA A 86 8.75 -18.14 -6.78
N GLU A 87 8.48 -17.08 -7.54
CA GLU A 87 8.98 -16.95 -8.92
C GLU A 87 10.49 -16.76 -9.01
N ASN A 88 11.11 -16.14 -8.01
CA ASN A 88 12.52 -15.73 -8.05
C ASN A 88 13.45 -16.54 -7.15
N TYR A 89 12.89 -17.25 -6.16
CA TYR A 89 13.65 -17.97 -5.12
C TYR A 89 13.09 -19.39 -4.85
N CYS A 90 12.43 -20.02 -5.83
CA CYS A 90 12.12 -21.46 -5.81
C CYS A 90 13.32 -22.31 -6.28
N PRO A 91 13.49 -23.55 -5.77
CA PRO A 91 14.39 -24.56 -6.34
C PRO A 91 14.11 -24.87 -7.81
#